data_AF-A0A7L4NZF8-F1
#
_entry.id   AF-A0A7L4NZF8-F1
#
_cell.length_a   1.000
_cell.length_b   1.000
_cell.length_c   1.000
_cell.angle_alpha   90.00
_cell.angle_beta   90.00
_cell.angle_gamma   90.00
#
_symmetry.space_group_name_H-M   'P 1'
#
loop_
_entity.id
_entity.type
_entity.pdbx_description
1 polymer ?
#
loop_
_entity_poly.entity_id
_entity_poly.type
_entity_poly.pdbx_seq_one_letter_code
_entity_poly.pdbx_strand_id
1 'polypeptide(L)'
;MVVAEYIFEEGISPMWVIVSSYYSMYYMSNAVLGQLGFKVGEKMSHRITADALIVQVRDKLKNSLLQDFDEAKDEYAKNRKFNR
;
A
#
# COMPACT_ATOMS: atom_id res chain seq x y z
N MET A 1 9.47 -1.17 7.59
CA MET A 1 10.54 -1.10 6.57
C MET A 1 11.90 -0.70 7.14
N VAL A 2 11.97 0.04 8.27
CA VAL A 2 13.21 0.42 8.97
C VAL A 2 14.30 -0.68 9.03
N VAL A 3 13.93 -1.92 9.35
CA VAL A 3 14.90 -3.03 9.41
C VAL A 3 15.44 -3.40 8.02
N ALA A 4 14.60 -3.40 6.99
CA ALA A 4 15.03 -3.68 5.62
C ALA A 4 15.95 -2.57 5.09
N GLU A 5 15.63 -1.32 5.40
CA GLU A 5 16.44 -0.14 5.07
C GLU A 5 17.82 -0.23 5.74
N TYR A 6 17.88 -0.49 7.05
CA TYR A 6 19.14 -0.69 7.76
C TYR A 6 20.00 -1.80 7.13
N ILE A 7 19.42 -2.97 6.82
CA ILE A 7 20.16 -4.09 6.22
C ILE A 7 20.69 -3.73 4.83
N PHE A 8 19.95 -2.91 4.07
CA PHE A 8 20.33 -2.44 2.75
C PHE A 8 21.47 -1.40 2.82
N GLU A 9 21.31 -0.38 3.67
CA GLU A 9 22.28 0.71 3.85
C GLU A 9 23.63 0.19 4.35
N GLU A 10 23.62 -0.76 5.29
CA GLU A 10 24.82 -1.38 5.83
C GLU A 10 25.41 -2.48 4.91
N GLY A 11 24.78 -2.75 3.76
CA GLY A 11 25.27 -3.74 2.79
C GLY A 11 25.33 -5.18 3.34
N ILE A 12 24.55 -5.50 4.37
CA ILE A 12 24.68 -6.75 5.15
C ILE A 12 24.28 -7.97 4.31
N SER A 13 23.09 -7.95 3.73
CA SER A 13 22.61 -9.08 2.93
C SER A 13 21.39 -8.72 2.07
N PRO A 14 21.51 -8.78 0.74
CA PRO A 14 20.38 -8.57 -0.17
C PRO A 14 19.22 -9.55 0.08
N MET A 15 19.52 -10.79 0.47
CA MET A 15 18.48 -11.78 0.78
C MET A 15 17.63 -11.35 1.97
N TRP A 16 18.27 -10.84 3.04
CA TRP A 16 17.54 -10.36 4.22
C TRP A 16 16.76 -9.08 3.96
N VAL A 17 17.23 -8.20 3.07
CA VAL A 17 16.43 -7.05 2.57
C VAL A 17 15.14 -7.55 1.94
N ILE A 18 15.21 -8.54 1.06
CA ILE A 18 14.03 -9.11 0.38
C ILE A 18 13.06 -9.73 1.38
N VAL A 19 13.56 -10.58 2.28
CA VAL A 19 12.73 -11.29 3.27
C VAL A 19 12.03 -10.30 4.20
N SER A 20 12.77 -9.35 4.77
CA SER A 20 12.21 -8.36 5.71
C SER A 20 11.19 -7.45 5.05
N SER A 21 11.44 -7.02 3.81
CA SER A 21 10.50 -6.21 3.02
C SER A 21 9.23 -6.98 2.70
N TYR A 22 9.36 -8.24 2.26
CA TYR A 22 8.23 -9.11 1.92
C TYR A 22 7.30 -9.34 3.11
N TYR A 23 7.84 -9.70 4.28
CA TYR A 23 7.01 -9.94 5.46
C TYR A 23 6.41 -8.64 6.01
N SER A 24 7.12 -7.51 5.92
CA SER A 24 6.55 -6.21 6.27
C SER A 24 5.29 -5.92 5.44
N MET A 25 5.40 -6.06 4.11
CA MET A 25 4.27 -5.90 3.20
C MET A 25 3.13 -6.88 3.53
N TYR A 26 3.44 -8.15 3.76
CA TYR A 26 2.44 -9.17 4.07
C TYR A 26 1.63 -8.84 5.34
N TYR A 27 2.28 -8.38 6.41
CA TYR A 27 1.57 -8.01 7.64
C TYR A 27 0.75 -6.72 7.47
N MET A 28 1.28 -5.72 6.76
CA MET A 28 0.53 -4.51 6.44
C MET A 28 -0.73 -4.82 5.62
N SER A 29 -0.61 -5.65 4.60
CA SER A 29 -1.73 -6.11 3.77
C SER A 29 -2.80 -6.82 4.60
N ASN A 30 -2.41 -7.69 5.52
CA ASN A 30 -3.36 -8.33 6.43
C ASN A 30 -4.03 -7.35 7.39
N ALA A 31 -3.32 -6.33 7.87
CA ALA A 31 -3.92 -5.29 8.69
C ALA A 31 -5.00 -4.50 7.93
N VAL A 32 -4.73 -4.14 6.66
CA VAL A 32 -5.70 -3.49 5.78
C VAL A 32 -6.93 -4.38 5.54
N LEU A 33 -6.71 -5.65 5.19
CA LEU A 33 -7.82 -6.60 5.01
C LEU A 33 -8.64 -6.79 6.30
N GLY A 34 -7.97 -6.85 7.45
CA GLY A 34 -8.60 -6.93 8.76
C GLY A 34 -9.48 -5.72 9.06
N GLN A 35 -9.04 -4.50 8.72
CA GLN A 35 -9.86 -3.28 8.84
C GLN A 35 -11.09 -3.32 7.92
N LEU A 36 -11.02 -4.04 6.80
CA LEU A 36 -12.16 -4.29 5.91
C LEU A 36 -13.04 -5.46 6.35
N GLY A 37 -12.75 -6.06 7.52
CA GLY A 37 -13.50 -7.19 8.07
C GLY A 37 -13.12 -8.55 7.47
N PHE A 38 -12.07 -8.64 6.67
CA PHE A 38 -11.61 -9.87 6.05
C PHE A 38 -10.46 -10.50 6.86
N LYS A 39 -10.64 -11.75 7.30
CA LYS A 39 -9.60 -12.50 8.02
C LYS A 39 -9.00 -13.58 7.13
N VAL A 40 -7.68 -13.53 6.96
CA VAL A 40 -6.93 -14.53 6.22
C VAL A 40 -6.59 -15.70 7.16
N GLY A 41 -6.94 -16.92 6.74
CA GLY A 41 -6.59 -18.14 7.46
C GLY A 41 -5.13 -18.55 7.28
N GLU A 42 -4.69 -19.57 8.02
CA GLU A 42 -3.28 -19.99 8.08
C GLU A 42 -2.81 -20.71 6.80
N LYS A 43 -3.69 -21.47 6.14
CA LYS A 43 -3.36 -22.20 4.91
C LYS A 43 -3.35 -21.24 3.72
N MET A 44 -2.32 -21.33 2.88
CA MET A 44 -2.19 -20.52 1.64
C MET A 44 -2.29 -19.00 1.90
N SER A 45 -1.94 -18.56 3.11
CA SER A 45 -2.23 -17.21 3.62
C SER A 45 -1.68 -16.10 2.72
N HIS A 46 -0.46 -16.24 2.20
CA HIS A 46 0.15 -15.25 1.29
C HIS A 46 -0.63 -15.08 -0.01
N ARG A 47 -1.05 -16.19 -0.63
CA ARG A 47 -1.81 -16.15 -1.89
C ARG A 47 -3.21 -15.58 -1.66
N ILE A 48 -3.90 -16.04 -0.62
CA ILE A 48 -5.23 -15.54 -0.25
C ILE A 48 -5.17 -14.04 0.07
N THR A 49 -4.12 -13.58 0.76
CA THR A 49 -3.90 -12.15 1.03
C THR A 49 -3.81 -11.36 -0.28
N ALA A 50 -3.02 -11.83 -1.25
CA ALA A 50 -2.86 -11.16 -2.53
C ALA A 50 -4.17 -11.10 -3.32
N ASP A 51 -4.88 -12.22 -3.44
CA ASP A 51 -6.17 -12.28 -4.15
C ASP A 51 -7.22 -11.38 -3.47
N ALA A 52 -7.28 -11.41 -2.13
CA ALA A 52 -8.19 -10.58 -1.36
C ALA A 52 -7.91 -9.08 -1.54
N LEU A 53 -6.65 -8.66 -1.62
CA LEU A 53 -6.31 -7.26 -1.90
C LEU A 53 -6.82 -6.82 -3.28
N ILE A 54 -6.68 -7.66 -4.30
CA ILE A 54 -7.15 -7.34 -5.65
C ILE A 54 -8.68 -7.16 -5.66
N VAL A 55 -9.41 -8.01 -4.96
CA VAL A 55 -10.88 -7.95 -4.93
C VAL A 55 -11.38 -6.83 -4.01
N GLN A 56 -10.80 -6.67 -2.81
CA GLN A 56 -11.35 -5.81 -1.77
C GLN A 56 -10.81 -4.37 -1.78
N VAL A 57 -9.60 -4.17 -2.32
CA VAL A 57 -8.87 -2.88 -2.19
C VAL A 57 -8.69 -2.18 -3.54
N ARG A 58 -8.60 -2.90 -4.66
CA ARG A 58 -8.29 -2.31 -5.98
C ARG A 58 -9.21 -1.17 -6.38
N ASP A 59 -10.53 -1.35 -6.27
CA ASP A 59 -11.48 -0.32 -6.69
C ASP A 59 -11.45 0.88 -5.74
N LYS A 60 -11.18 0.66 -4.45
CA LYS A 60 -10.99 1.74 -3.48
C LYS A 60 -9.76 2.59 -3.81
N LEU A 61 -8.64 1.94 -4.15
CA LEU A 61 -7.43 2.64 -4.60
C LEU A 61 -7.69 3.44 -5.88
N LYS A 62 -8.34 2.84 -6.87
CA LYS A 62 -8.70 3.52 -8.11
C LYS A 62 -9.56 4.76 -7.86
N ASN A 63 -10.58 4.62 -7.02
CA ASN A 63 -11.49 5.72 -6.71
C ASN A 63 -10.78 6.83 -5.92
N SER A 64 -9.92 6.48 -4.96
CA SER A 64 -9.10 7.45 -4.22
C SER A 64 -8.21 8.24 -5.16
N LEU A 65 -7.53 7.59 -6.11
CA LEU A 65 -6.65 8.28 -7.07
C LEU A 65 -7.42 9.23 -7.99
N LEU A 66 -8.63 8.84 -8.41
CA LEU A 66 -9.49 9.71 -9.22
C LEU A 66 -9.97 10.91 -8.40
N GLN A 67 -10.32 10.69 -7.13
CA GLN A 67 -10.70 11.76 -6.20
C GLN A 67 -9.53 12.74 -5.97
N ASP A 68 -8.34 12.24 -5.67
CA ASP A 68 -7.14 13.07 -5.46
C ASP A 68 -6.83 13.92 -6.71
N PHE A 69 -7.04 13.35 -7.91
CA PHE A 69 -6.87 14.07 -9.17
C PHE A 69 -7.90 15.20 -9.34
N ASP A 70 -9.18 14.92 -9.08
CA ASP A 70 -10.25 15.91 -9.19
C ASP A 70 -10.04 17.05 -8.17
N GLU A 71 -9.62 16.72 -6.94
CA GLU A 71 -9.28 17.71 -5.91
C GLU A 71 -8.11 18.61 -6.34
N ALA A 72 -7.03 18.03 -6.86
CA ALA A 72 -5.88 18.79 -7.35
C ALA A 72 -6.24 19.71 -8.53
N LYS A 73 -7.13 19.27 -9.42
CA LYS A 73 -7.63 20.06 -10.53
C LYS A 73 -8.45 21.26 -10.07
N ASP A 74 -9.33 21.07 -9.08
CA ASP A 74 -10.14 22.13 -8.50
C ASP A 74 -9.28 23.15 -7.75
N GLU A 75 -8.26 22.69 -7.02
CA GLU A 75 -7.29 23.56 -6.36
C GLU A 75 -6.51 24.42 -7.38
N TYR A 76 -6.01 23.81 -8.45
CA TYR A 76 -5.34 24.54 -9.54
C TYR A 76 -6.27 25.61 -10.16
N ALA A 77 -7.53 25.26 -10.42
CA ALA A 77 -8.50 26.20 -10.99
C ALA A 77 -8.81 27.38 -10.05
N LYS A 78 -8.89 27.14 -8.73
CA LYS A 78 -9.05 28.19 -7.71
C LYS A 78 -7.81 29.09 -7.63
N ASN A 79 -6.62 28.52 -7.56
CA ASN A 79 -5.35 29.26 -7.50
C ASN A 79 -5.13 30.12 -8.76
N ARG A 80 -5.55 29.64 -9.94
CA ARG A 80 -5.51 30.42 -11.18
C ARG A 80 -6.48 31.60 -11.21
N LYS A 81 -7.63 31.51 -10.53
CA LYS A 81 -8.58 32.62 -10.41
C LYS A 81 -8.14 33.67 -9.40
N PHE A 82 -7.36 33.29 -8.38
CA PHE A 82 -6.84 34.20 -7.36
C PHE A 82 -5.60 35.00 -7.81
N ASN A 83 -4.83 34.48 -8.77
CA ASN A 83 -3.65 35.14 -9.35
C ASN A 83 -3.96 36.00 -10.61
N ARG A 84 -5.23 36.38 -10.82
CA ARG A 84 -5.68 37.33 -11.83
C ARG A 84 -6.40 38.48 -11.17
#